data_AF-A0A533VWM1-F1
#
_entry.id   AF-A0A533VWM1-F1
#
_cell.length_a   1.000
_cell.length_b   1.000
_cell.length_c   1.000
_cell.angle_alpha   90.00
_cell.angle_beta   90.00
_cell.angle_gamma   90.00
#
_symmetry.space_group_name_H-M   'P 1'
#
loop_
_entity.id
_entity.type
_entity.pdbx_description
1 polymer ?
#
loop_
_entity_poly.entity_id
_entity_poly.type
_entity_poly.pdbx_seq_one_letter_code
_entity_poly.pdbx_strand_id
1 'polypeptide(L)'
;MKAPEHSSRVDLALLRNFEESIGTKVPHVEKRGSGGRVLNATPLVDLTDLLKECAKAVYGLDLPEKEFKVFGKLESKILSGSVKVRPMVQIVEDAIRGGRLRSGQPVFEATSGNFGISLGLLADLGLDVIVLVSRKLQEGVFEELQGKSVKAVNLDVDICPAPGMKVDLDALTVKAVSANIRNQLSQFGLDPNVVDGSRREVEELLARQDVINLAKLLARIYRGFCPEQYDNEMNVRAHETVTAPEIDQQLSTMGYSLEEFEVVCTFGTGGTSGGLSRYVEKKYGKRSVRIVFPLSEQDVAG
;
A
#
# COMPACT_ATOMS: atom_id res chain seq x y z
N MET A 1 -25.59 -14.31 -14.26
CA MET A 1 -24.58 -15.07 -15.03
C MET A 1 -23.51 -15.52 -14.04
N LYS A 2 -23.16 -16.82 -14.02
CA LYS A 2 -22.10 -17.35 -13.17
C LYS A 2 -20.76 -16.73 -13.57
N ALA A 3 -19.94 -16.35 -12.58
CA ALA A 3 -18.56 -15.93 -12.79
C ALA A 3 -17.78 -17.00 -13.57
N PRO A 4 -16.83 -16.63 -14.44
CA PRO A 4 -16.09 -17.61 -15.22
C PRO A 4 -15.27 -18.51 -14.28
N GLU A 5 -15.44 -19.83 -14.40
CA GLU A 5 -14.61 -20.84 -13.75
C GLU A 5 -13.15 -20.60 -14.16
N HIS A 6 -12.40 -19.93 -13.28
CA HIS A 6 -10.96 -19.80 -13.44
C HIS A 6 -10.36 -21.18 -13.18
N SER A 7 -9.71 -21.75 -14.19
CA SER A 7 -8.85 -22.93 -14.03
C SER A 7 -7.95 -22.72 -12.81
N SER A 8 -8.18 -23.51 -11.76
CA SER A 8 -7.68 -23.34 -10.39
C SER A 8 -6.19 -23.64 -10.19
N ARG A 9 -5.39 -23.67 -11.27
CA ARG A 9 -4.02 -24.17 -11.20
C ARG A 9 -3.05 -23.09 -10.77
N VAL A 10 -2.53 -23.13 -9.56
CA VAL A 10 -1.50 -22.19 -9.06
C VAL A 10 -0.34 -22.04 -10.07
N ASP A 11 0.10 -20.80 -10.33
CA ASP A 11 1.31 -20.52 -11.09
C ASP A 11 2.54 -20.71 -10.18
N LEU A 12 3.04 -21.94 -10.13
CA LEU A 12 4.15 -22.33 -9.25
C LEU A 12 5.47 -21.63 -9.61
N ALA A 13 5.66 -21.27 -10.88
CA ALA A 13 6.87 -20.59 -11.31
C ALA A 13 6.87 -19.14 -10.81
N LEU A 14 5.74 -18.42 -11.00
CA LEU A 14 5.58 -17.08 -10.44
C LEU A 14 5.67 -17.08 -8.92
N LEU A 15 5.02 -18.04 -8.24
CA LEU A 15 5.06 -18.15 -6.78
C LEU A 15 6.49 -18.30 -6.27
N ARG A 16 7.25 -19.24 -6.85
CA ARG A 16 8.64 -19.47 -6.47
C ARG A 16 9.50 -18.22 -6.67
N ASN A 17 9.40 -17.58 -7.85
CA ASN A 17 10.16 -16.37 -8.16
C ASN A 17 9.81 -15.22 -7.20
N PHE A 18 8.52 -15.08 -6.85
CA PHE A 18 8.04 -14.10 -5.90
C PHE A 18 8.58 -14.34 -4.49
N GLU A 19 8.53 -15.59 -4.00
CA GLU A 19 9.07 -15.97 -2.69
C GLU A 19 10.59 -15.71 -2.61
N GLU A 20 11.35 -16.15 -3.60
CA GLU A 20 12.81 -16.00 -3.64
C GLU A 20 13.25 -14.52 -3.82
N SER A 21 12.53 -13.74 -4.62
CA SER A 21 12.96 -12.38 -4.99
C SER A 21 12.44 -11.30 -4.05
N ILE A 22 11.26 -11.51 -3.44
CA ILE A 22 10.53 -10.52 -2.65
C ILE A 22 10.19 -11.05 -1.26
N GLY A 23 9.44 -12.16 -1.16
CA GLY A 23 8.88 -12.65 0.10
C GLY A 23 9.94 -12.91 1.18
N THR A 24 11.05 -13.55 0.80
CA THR A 24 12.18 -13.84 1.69
C THR A 24 13.06 -12.64 2.03
N LYS A 25 12.82 -11.46 1.43
CA LYS A 25 13.59 -10.22 1.67
C LYS A 25 12.83 -9.18 2.49
N VAL A 26 11.55 -9.42 2.75
CA VAL A 26 10.73 -8.58 3.63
C VAL A 26 10.49 -9.30 4.96
N PRO A 27 10.03 -8.60 6.00
CA PRO A 27 9.64 -9.24 7.23
C PRO A 27 8.50 -10.24 7.01
N HIS A 28 8.68 -11.44 7.55
CA HIS A 28 7.70 -12.53 7.46
C HIS A 28 7.80 -13.44 8.68
N VAL A 29 6.71 -14.15 8.99
CA VAL A 29 6.64 -15.05 10.15
C VAL A 29 7.06 -16.46 9.74
N GLU A 30 8.13 -16.97 10.34
CA GLU A 30 8.47 -18.39 10.29
C GLU A 30 7.77 -19.11 11.45
N LYS A 31 6.91 -20.09 11.13
CA LYS A 31 6.24 -20.91 12.14
C LYS A 31 7.22 -21.96 12.69
N ARG A 32 7.61 -21.85 13.96
CA ARG A 32 8.33 -22.89 14.70
C ARG A 32 7.58 -23.27 15.98
N GLY A 33 6.92 -24.44 15.99
CA GLY A 33 6.18 -24.92 17.16
C GLY A 33 5.03 -23.98 17.57
N SER A 34 4.89 -23.67 18.87
CA SER A 34 3.80 -22.85 19.42
C SER A 34 4.01 -21.33 19.29
N GLY A 35 5.14 -20.86 18.73
CA GLY A 35 5.44 -19.43 18.56
C GLY A 35 6.03 -19.11 17.18
N GLY A 36 5.50 -18.09 16.51
CA GLY A 36 6.06 -17.59 15.24
C GLY A 36 7.18 -16.57 15.49
N ARG A 37 8.32 -16.71 14.81
CA ARG A 37 9.41 -15.71 14.85
C ARG A 37 9.35 -14.84 13.59
N VAL A 38 9.48 -13.53 13.75
CA VAL A 38 9.62 -12.65 12.59
C VAL A 38 11.07 -12.66 12.10
N LEU A 39 11.27 -12.99 10.83
CA LEU A 39 12.54 -12.90 10.13
C LEU A 39 12.64 -11.57 9.38
N ASN A 40 13.86 -11.13 9.05
CA ASN A 40 14.14 -9.89 8.29
C ASN A 40 13.43 -8.63 8.82
N ALA A 41 13.32 -8.51 10.15
CA ALA A 41 12.69 -7.37 10.79
C ALA A 41 13.32 -6.05 10.35
N THR A 42 12.50 -5.02 10.13
CA THR A 42 12.99 -3.66 9.95
C THR A 42 13.55 -3.12 11.28
N PRO A 43 14.50 -2.17 11.27
CA PRO A 43 15.09 -1.68 12.51
C PRO A 43 14.07 -1.04 13.46
N LEU A 44 14.19 -1.34 14.76
CA LEU A 44 13.58 -0.60 15.85
C LEU A 44 14.71 0.10 16.62
N VAL A 45 14.72 1.43 16.60
CA VAL A 45 15.86 2.24 17.08
C VAL A 45 15.41 3.10 18.26
N ASP A 46 16.21 3.18 19.31
CA ASP A 46 15.97 4.13 20.40
C ASP A 46 16.23 5.57 19.88
N LEU A 47 15.18 6.38 19.86
CA LEU A 47 15.18 7.77 19.40
C LEU A 47 15.00 8.75 20.57
N THR A 48 15.12 8.29 21.82
CA THR A 48 14.78 9.09 23.00
C THR A 48 15.57 10.39 23.07
N ASP A 49 16.90 10.32 22.89
CA ASP A 49 17.76 11.50 22.98
C ASP A 49 17.57 12.43 21.78
N LEU A 50 17.38 11.87 20.57
CA LEU A 50 17.07 12.65 19.38
C LEU A 50 15.74 13.41 19.50
N LEU A 51 14.72 12.80 20.12
CA LEU A 51 13.46 13.48 20.36
C LEU A 51 13.62 14.63 21.35
N LYS A 52 14.38 14.44 22.44
CA LYS A 52 14.67 15.50 23.43
C LYS A 52 15.41 16.66 22.79
N GLU A 53 16.42 16.37 21.99
CA GLU A 53 17.18 17.38 21.24
C GLU A 53 16.27 18.16 20.29
N CYS A 54 15.45 17.46 19.51
CA CYS A 54 14.49 18.08 18.59
C CYS A 54 13.45 18.95 19.32
N ALA A 55 12.88 18.45 20.43
CA ALA A 55 11.91 19.19 21.24
C ALA A 55 12.49 20.52 21.75
N LYS A 56 13.74 20.50 22.22
CA LYS A 56 14.44 21.68 22.69
C LYS A 56 14.80 22.64 21.55
N ALA A 57 15.39 22.12 20.47
CA ALA A 57 15.90 22.93 19.37
C ALA A 57 14.79 23.56 18.52
N VAL A 58 13.72 22.81 18.25
CA VAL A 58 12.64 23.24 17.33
C VAL A 58 11.51 23.93 18.08
N TYR A 59 11.17 23.46 19.29
CA TYR A 59 9.99 23.92 20.01
C TYR A 59 10.31 24.65 21.32
N GLY A 60 11.59 24.75 21.71
CA GLY A 60 11.98 25.35 22.99
C GLY A 60 11.46 24.57 24.20
N LEU A 61 11.07 23.31 24.01
CA LEU A 61 10.47 22.48 25.06
C LEU A 61 11.55 21.67 25.76
N ASP A 62 11.69 21.88 27.07
CA ASP A 62 12.50 21.02 27.92
C ASP A 62 11.64 19.86 28.42
N LEU A 63 11.79 18.70 27.79
CA LEU A 63 11.03 17.51 28.18
C LEU A 63 11.50 17.04 29.56
N PRO A 64 10.58 16.61 30.44
CA PRO A 64 10.91 16.28 31.82
C PRO A 64 11.98 15.18 31.90
N GLU A 65 12.83 15.24 32.92
CA GLU A 65 13.84 14.19 33.20
C GLU A 65 13.25 12.82 33.52
N LYS A 66 11.92 12.73 33.70
CA LYS A 66 11.23 11.48 33.97
C LYS A 66 11.58 10.46 32.89
N GLU A 67 11.92 9.25 33.32
CA GLU A 67 12.40 8.19 32.43
C GLU A 67 11.29 7.77 31.46
N PHE A 68 11.47 8.08 30.17
CA PHE A 68 10.61 7.61 29.08
C PHE A 68 11.48 7.11 27.94
N LYS A 69 10.91 6.23 27.12
CA LYS A 69 11.56 5.69 25.92
C LYS A 69 10.72 5.96 24.69
N VAL A 70 11.38 6.35 23.61
CA VAL A 70 10.77 6.49 22.29
C VAL A 70 11.54 5.66 21.30
N PHE A 71 10.87 4.70 20.68
CA PHE A 71 11.44 3.86 19.65
C PHE A 71 10.88 4.22 18.28
N GLY A 72 11.76 4.32 17.29
CA GLY A 72 11.42 4.50 15.89
C GLY A 72 11.44 3.18 15.13
N LYS A 73 10.30 2.83 14.52
CA LYS A 73 10.20 1.69 13.60
C LYS A 73 10.53 2.12 12.18
N LEU A 74 11.73 1.79 11.70
CA LEU A 74 12.27 2.34 10.45
C LEU A 74 11.83 1.55 9.22
N GLU A 75 10.57 1.70 8.85
CA GLU A 75 9.98 1.09 7.65
C GLU A 75 10.60 1.61 6.34
N SER A 76 11.31 2.75 6.35
CA SER A 76 12.06 3.23 5.19
C SER A 76 13.24 2.34 4.78
N LYS A 77 13.64 1.40 5.65
CA LYS A 77 14.73 0.45 5.40
C LYS A 77 14.25 -0.88 4.82
N ILE A 78 12.94 -1.05 4.65
CA ILE A 78 12.37 -2.26 4.04
C ILE A 78 12.60 -2.27 2.52
N LEU A 79 12.47 -3.44 1.89
CA LEU A 79 12.44 -3.54 0.43
C LEU A 79 11.39 -2.57 -0.14
N SER A 80 11.75 -1.85 -1.22
CA SER A 80 10.98 -0.73 -1.81
C SER A 80 10.80 0.53 -0.94
N GLY A 81 11.48 0.65 0.20
CA GLY A 81 11.66 1.92 0.91
C GLY A 81 10.44 2.43 1.70
N SER A 82 9.39 1.63 1.85
CA SER A 82 8.21 2.04 2.62
C SER A 82 7.39 0.87 3.17
N VAL A 83 6.60 1.18 4.21
CA VAL A 83 5.70 0.22 4.89
C VAL A 83 4.70 -0.49 3.95
N LYS A 84 4.45 0.08 2.76
CA LYS A 84 3.47 -0.43 1.79
C LYS A 84 3.88 -1.75 1.15
N VAL A 85 5.16 -2.15 1.24
CA VAL A 85 5.58 -3.48 0.79
C VAL A 85 4.95 -4.60 1.61
N ARG A 86 4.63 -4.36 2.89
CA ARG A 86 4.04 -5.37 3.78
C ARG A 86 2.66 -5.83 3.31
N PRO A 87 1.67 -4.94 3.11
CA PRO A 87 0.39 -5.34 2.56
C PRO A 87 0.50 -5.83 1.11
N MET A 88 1.39 -5.23 0.30
CA MET A 88 1.62 -5.69 -1.08
C MET A 88 2.02 -7.16 -1.11
N VAL A 89 2.98 -7.57 -0.27
CA VAL A 89 3.45 -8.96 -0.25
C VAL A 89 2.35 -9.93 0.16
N GLN A 90 1.59 -9.64 1.23
CA GLN A 90 0.51 -10.52 1.65
C GLN A 90 -0.59 -10.64 0.59
N ILE A 91 -1.00 -9.51 -0.01
CA ILE A 91 -2.06 -9.48 -1.02
C ILE A 91 -1.66 -10.26 -2.26
N VAL A 92 -0.44 -10.04 -2.75
CA VAL A 92 0.06 -10.66 -3.97
C VAL A 92 0.33 -12.14 -3.76
N GLU A 93 0.96 -12.52 -2.65
CA GLU A 93 1.25 -13.93 -2.36
C GLU A 93 -0.05 -14.74 -2.27
N ASP A 94 -1.06 -14.24 -1.55
CA ASP A 94 -2.38 -14.89 -1.47
C ASP A 94 -3.06 -14.96 -2.85
N ALA A 95 -2.93 -13.92 -3.67
CA ALA A 95 -3.48 -13.93 -5.03
C ALA A 95 -2.80 -14.97 -5.93
N ILE A 96 -1.47 -15.13 -5.87
CA ILE A 96 -0.74 -16.14 -6.63
C ILE A 96 -1.10 -17.54 -6.13
N ARG A 97 -1.05 -17.77 -4.81
CA ARG A 97 -1.41 -19.05 -4.19
C ARG A 97 -2.85 -19.44 -4.45
N GLY A 98 -3.76 -18.47 -4.51
CA GLY A 98 -5.17 -18.66 -4.86
C GLY A 98 -5.42 -18.75 -6.37
N GLY A 99 -4.41 -18.60 -7.21
CA GLY A 99 -4.51 -18.64 -8.68
C GLY A 99 -5.24 -17.45 -9.31
N ARG A 100 -5.45 -16.36 -8.54
CA ARG A 100 -6.07 -15.09 -8.96
C ARG A 100 -5.08 -14.18 -9.70
N LEU A 101 -3.78 -14.33 -9.42
CA LEU A 101 -2.69 -13.67 -10.14
C LEU A 101 -1.75 -14.71 -10.74
N ARG A 102 -1.38 -14.52 -12.01
CA ARG A 102 -0.56 -15.41 -12.83
C ARG A 102 0.35 -14.59 -13.74
N SER A 103 1.40 -15.23 -14.24
CA SER A 103 2.29 -14.64 -15.24
C SER A 103 1.50 -14.17 -16.47
N GLY A 104 1.86 -12.99 -16.99
CA GLY A 104 1.20 -12.38 -18.15
C GLY A 104 -0.14 -11.70 -17.89
N GLN A 105 -0.65 -11.69 -16.65
CA GLN A 105 -1.79 -10.84 -16.29
C GLN A 105 -1.32 -9.42 -15.96
N PRO A 106 -2.01 -8.37 -16.45
CA PRO A 106 -1.75 -7.01 -16.01
C PRO A 106 -2.24 -6.80 -14.57
N VAL A 107 -1.50 -6.02 -13.79
CA VAL A 107 -1.87 -5.57 -12.45
C VAL A 107 -2.30 -4.11 -12.53
N PHE A 108 -3.52 -3.80 -12.11
CA PHE A 108 -4.03 -2.43 -12.04
C PHE A 108 -4.22 -2.00 -10.59
N GLU A 109 -3.83 -0.78 -10.25
CA GLU A 109 -4.09 -0.20 -8.94
C GLU A 109 -4.26 1.32 -9.04
N ALA A 110 -5.20 1.88 -8.27
CA ALA A 110 -5.29 3.31 -8.05
C ALA A 110 -4.39 3.69 -6.89
N THR A 111 -3.30 4.42 -7.14
CA THR A 111 -2.37 4.81 -6.08
C THR A 111 -1.54 6.02 -6.49
N SER A 112 -1.41 6.98 -5.59
CA SER A 112 -0.60 8.19 -5.78
C SER A 112 0.75 8.13 -5.05
N GLY A 113 1.21 6.95 -4.63
CA GLY A 113 2.38 6.88 -3.74
C GLY A 113 3.00 5.50 -3.57
N ASN A 114 3.46 5.27 -2.34
CA ASN A 114 4.31 4.15 -1.92
C ASN A 114 3.80 2.75 -2.26
N PHE A 115 2.49 2.55 -2.44
CA PHE A 115 1.95 1.24 -2.81
C PHE A 115 2.23 0.91 -4.27
N GLY A 116 2.11 1.88 -5.19
CA GLY A 116 2.52 1.71 -6.59
C GLY A 116 4.02 1.42 -6.71
N ILE A 117 4.83 2.12 -5.92
CA ILE A 117 6.29 1.91 -5.82
C ILE A 117 6.62 0.48 -5.34
N SER A 118 5.81 -0.06 -4.42
CA SER A 118 5.94 -1.43 -3.92
C SER A 118 5.52 -2.46 -4.99
N LEU A 119 4.42 -2.18 -5.71
CA LEU A 119 3.98 -3.01 -6.85
C LEU A 119 5.01 -3.06 -7.97
N GLY A 120 5.88 -2.06 -8.10
CA GLY A 120 7.00 -2.08 -9.05
C GLY A 120 7.92 -3.28 -8.91
N LEU A 121 8.02 -3.89 -7.72
CA LEU A 121 8.76 -5.14 -7.53
C LEU A 121 8.18 -6.31 -8.35
N LEU A 122 6.89 -6.26 -8.71
CA LEU A 122 6.25 -7.26 -9.56
C LEU A 122 6.65 -7.09 -11.03
N ALA A 123 6.97 -5.87 -11.45
CA ALA A 123 7.45 -5.61 -12.80
C ALA A 123 8.82 -6.29 -13.03
N ASP A 124 9.67 -6.34 -11.99
CA ASP A 124 10.93 -7.09 -11.99
C ASP A 124 10.71 -8.61 -12.14
N LEU A 125 9.51 -9.11 -11.83
CA LEU A 125 9.09 -10.50 -12.06
C LEU A 125 8.44 -10.72 -13.43
N GLY A 126 8.37 -9.69 -14.28
CA GLY A 126 7.80 -9.75 -15.62
C GLY A 126 6.28 -9.54 -15.67
N LEU A 127 5.66 -8.99 -14.61
CA LEU A 127 4.24 -8.61 -14.63
C LEU A 127 4.06 -7.18 -15.17
N ASP A 128 3.00 -6.96 -15.95
CA ASP A 128 2.63 -5.62 -16.42
C ASP A 128 1.93 -4.84 -15.31
N VAL A 129 2.67 -3.99 -14.59
CA VAL A 129 2.12 -3.18 -13.49
C VAL A 129 1.69 -1.82 -14.02
N ILE A 130 0.40 -1.51 -13.87
CA ILE A 130 -0.23 -0.29 -14.37
C ILE A 130 -0.87 0.44 -13.19
N VAL A 131 -0.44 1.66 -12.92
CA VAL A 131 -0.97 2.47 -11.81
C VAL A 131 -1.73 3.68 -12.35
N LEU A 132 -2.92 3.93 -11.80
CA LEU A 132 -3.67 5.15 -12.09
C LEU A 132 -3.26 6.23 -11.10
N VAL A 133 -2.81 7.39 -11.63
CA VAL A 133 -2.29 8.49 -10.83
C VAL A 133 -3.01 9.82 -11.14
N SER A 134 -3.21 10.65 -10.10
CA SER A 134 -3.70 12.03 -10.23
C SER A 134 -2.58 13.01 -10.56
N ARG A 135 -2.94 14.20 -11.07
CA ARG A 135 -2.00 15.31 -11.30
C ARG A 135 -1.19 15.73 -10.06
N LYS A 136 -1.75 15.63 -8.85
CA LYS A 136 -1.05 15.94 -7.58
C LYS A 136 -0.06 14.86 -7.12
N LEU A 137 0.72 14.30 -8.03
CA LEU A 137 1.89 13.54 -7.62
C LEU A 137 2.99 14.51 -7.21
N GLN A 138 3.60 14.26 -6.06
CA GLN A 138 4.90 14.89 -5.75
C GLN A 138 5.88 14.45 -6.85
N GLU A 139 6.61 15.38 -7.46
CA GLU A 139 7.50 15.11 -8.60
C GLU A 139 8.39 13.87 -8.37
N GLY A 140 8.94 13.72 -7.16
CA GLY A 140 9.77 12.57 -6.80
C GLY A 140 9.08 11.20 -6.82
N VAL A 141 7.77 11.11 -6.58
CA VAL A 141 7.02 9.83 -6.65
C VAL A 141 6.85 9.39 -8.09
N PHE A 142 6.58 10.33 -9.00
CA PHE A 142 6.42 10.01 -10.41
C PHE A 142 7.75 9.56 -11.02
N GLU A 143 8.85 10.23 -10.68
CA GLU A 143 10.21 9.82 -11.06
C GLU A 143 10.55 8.41 -10.54
N GLU A 144 10.24 8.11 -9.27
CA GLU A 144 10.50 6.78 -8.71
C GLU A 144 9.63 5.70 -9.38
N LEU A 145 8.38 6.01 -9.71
CA LEU A 145 7.51 5.10 -10.44
C LEU A 145 8.02 4.84 -11.86
N GLN A 146 8.52 5.86 -12.57
CA GLN A 146 9.11 5.70 -13.90
C GLN A 146 10.47 4.99 -13.87
N GLY A 147 11.24 5.15 -12.79
CA GLY A 147 12.51 4.46 -12.58
C GLY A 147 12.34 2.96 -12.36
N LYS A 148 11.15 2.53 -11.94
CA LYS A 148 10.73 1.12 -11.92
C LYS A 148 9.98 0.82 -13.21
N SER A 149 9.93 -0.42 -13.67
CA SER A 149 9.19 -0.77 -14.90
C SER A 149 7.66 -0.71 -14.74
N VAL A 150 7.15 0.25 -13.95
CA VAL A 150 5.74 0.53 -13.71
C VAL A 150 5.22 1.50 -14.76
N LYS A 151 4.05 1.21 -15.29
CA LYS A 151 3.37 2.02 -16.30
C LYS A 151 2.34 2.92 -15.62
N ALA A 152 2.63 4.21 -15.51
CA ALA A 152 1.72 5.16 -14.86
C ALA A 152 0.74 5.75 -15.89
N VAL A 153 -0.56 5.61 -15.65
CA VAL A 153 -1.60 6.33 -16.39
C VAL A 153 -1.89 7.63 -15.65
N ASN A 154 -1.46 8.75 -16.21
CA ASN A 154 -1.82 10.06 -15.68
C ASN A 154 -3.26 10.39 -16.11
N LEU A 155 -4.15 10.57 -15.12
CA LEU A 155 -5.55 10.89 -15.38
C LEU A 155 -5.79 12.35 -15.75
N ASP A 156 -4.78 13.21 -15.63
CA ASP A 156 -4.90 14.64 -15.88
C ASP A 156 -6.10 15.26 -15.14
N VAL A 157 -6.40 14.78 -13.93
CA VAL A 157 -7.37 15.37 -13.00
C VAL A 157 -6.90 15.18 -11.56
N ASP A 158 -7.39 16.02 -10.66
CA ASP A 158 -7.24 15.81 -9.22
C ASP A 158 -8.23 14.73 -8.78
N ILE A 159 -7.76 13.79 -7.96
CA ILE A 159 -8.54 12.62 -7.50
C ILE A 159 -8.93 12.75 -6.02
N CYS A 160 -8.51 13.83 -5.35
CA CYS A 160 -8.86 14.07 -3.95
C CYS A 160 -9.70 15.34 -3.81
N PRO A 161 -11.04 15.25 -3.89
CA PRO A 161 -11.80 16.03 -2.96
C PRO A 161 -11.64 15.38 -1.58
N ALA A 162 -11.29 16.17 -0.56
CA ALA A 162 -11.41 15.73 0.83
C ALA A 162 -12.81 15.12 1.08
N PRO A 163 -12.97 14.16 2.00
CA PRO A 163 -14.27 13.57 2.32
C PRO A 163 -15.34 14.66 2.50
N GLY A 164 -16.31 14.72 1.58
CA GLY A 164 -17.38 15.72 1.60
C GLY A 164 -17.33 16.81 0.52
N MET A 165 -16.26 16.90 -0.29
CA MET A 165 -16.27 17.71 -1.52
C MET A 165 -16.64 16.83 -2.72
N LYS A 166 -17.55 17.29 -3.57
CA LYS A 166 -17.83 16.68 -4.88
C LYS A 166 -17.67 17.77 -5.90
N VAL A 167 -16.67 17.64 -6.76
CA VAL A 167 -16.57 18.47 -7.96
C VAL A 167 -16.98 17.57 -9.11
N ASP A 168 -18.16 17.76 -9.66
CA ASP A 168 -18.55 16.98 -10.84
C ASP A 168 -17.70 17.48 -12.02
N LEU A 169 -16.91 16.57 -12.61
CA LEU A 169 -16.17 16.90 -13.84
C LEU A 169 -17.17 17.12 -14.97
N ASP A 170 -16.95 18.16 -15.77
CA ASP A 170 -17.78 18.40 -16.94
C ASP A 170 -17.62 17.27 -17.99
N ALA A 171 -18.66 17.07 -18.79
CA ALA A 171 -18.71 15.96 -19.74
C ALA A 171 -17.61 16.00 -20.84
N LEU A 172 -17.06 17.18 -21.17
CA LEU A 172 -15.97 17.29 -22.14
C LEU A 172 -14.66 16.83 -21.50
N THR A 173 -14.40 17.25 -20.26
CA THR A 173 -13.24 16.78 -19.48
C THR A 173 -13.27 15.27 -19.29
N VAL A 174 -14.42 14.70 -18.90
CA VAL A 174 -14.57 13.25 -18.73
C VAL A 174 -14.21 12.48 -20.00
N LYS A 175 -14.72 12.92 -21.17
CA LYS A 175 -14.41 12.29 -22.46
C LYS A 175 -12.94 12.42 -22.83
N ALA A 176 -12.33 13.57 -22.57
CA ALA A 176 -10.91 13.80 -22.83
C ALA A 176 -10.03 12.88 -21.97
N VAL A 177 -10.32 12.76 -20.67
CA VAL A 177 -9.60 11.86 -19.75
C VAL A 177 -9.80 10.40 -20.15
N SER A 178 -11.02 9.99 -20.49
CA SER A 178 -11.32 8.64 -21.00
C SER A 178 -10.51 8.30 -22.25
N ALA A 179 -10.44 9.23 -23.21
CA ALA A 179 -9.63 9.07 -24.42
C ALA A 179 -8.12 9.01 -24.10
N ASN A 180 -7.65 9.81 -23.15
CA ASN A 180 -6.26 9.80 -22.70
C ASN A 180 -5.86 8.46 -22.07
N ILE A 181 -6.68 7.92 -21.15
CA ILE A 181 -6.49 6.59 -20.55
C ILE A 181 -6.40 5.53 -21.65
N ARG A 182 -7.37 5.52 -22.57
CA ARG A 182 -7.38 4.58 -23.71
C ARG A 182 -6.09 4.65 -24.52
N ASN A 183 -5.59 5.85 -24.82
CA ASN A 183 -4.38 6.04 -25.61
C ASN A 183 -3.12 5.58 -24.84
N GLN A 184 -2.98 5.92 -23.56
CA GLN A 184 -1.86 5.47 -22.72
C GLN A 184 -1.85 3.94 -22.56
N LEU A 185 -3.01 3.32 -22.31
CA LEU A 185 -3.11 1.86 -22.24
C LEU A 185 -2.73 1.18 -23.58
N SER A 186 -3.10 1.79 -24.71
CA SER A 186 -2.68 1.31 -26.03
C SER A 186 -1.15 1.41 -26.22
N GLN A 187 -0.52 2.48 -25.77
CA GLN A 187 0.94 2.64 -25.81
C GLN A 187 1.65 1.60 -24.93
N PHE A 188 1.00 1.17 -23.85
CA PHE A 188 1.49 0.12 -22.96
C PHE A 188 1.32 -1.30 -23.53
N GLY A 189 0.72 -1.44 -24.72
CA GLY A 189 0.52 -2.71 -25.42
C GLY A 189 -0.85 -3.37 -25.16
N LEU A 190 -1.77 -2.69 -24.49
CA LEU A 190 -3.12 -3.23 -24.22
C LEU A 190 -4.07 -2.90 -25.38
N ASP A 191 -5.01 -3.80 -25.68
CA ASP A 191 -6.01 -3.58 -26.74
C ASP A 191 -6.95 -2.42 -26.37
N PRO A 192 -6.96 -1.30 -27.12
CA PRO A 192 -7.82 -0.17 -26.82
C PRO A 192 -9.32 -0.46 -27.02
N ASN A 193 -9.67 -1.49 -27.82
CA ASN A 193 -11.07 -1.86 -28.03
C ASN A 193 -11.75 -2.37 -26.75
N VAL A 194 -10.96 -2.88 -25.80
CA VAL A 194 -11.46 -3.32 -24.49
C VAL A 194 -12.03 -2.15 -23.70
N VAL A 195 -11.34 -1.00 -23.69
CA VAL A 195 -11.85 0.25 -23.09
C VAL A 195 -13.03 0.78 -23.89
N ASP A 196 -12.98 0.73 -25.22
CA ASP A 196 -14.10 1.18 -26.06
C ASP A 196 -15.40 0.42 -25.76
N GLY A 197 -15.32 -0.89 -25.53
CA GLY A 197 -16.46 -1.72 -25.13
C GLY A 197 -17.03 -1.40 -23.74
N SER A 198 -16.26 -0.75 -22.87
CA SER A 198 -16.65 -0.36 -21.51
C SER A 198 -16.65 1.16 -21.30
N ARG A 199 -16.63 1.94 -22.38
CA ARG A 199 -16.42 3.40 -22.34
C ARG A 199 -17.39 4.13 -21.43
N ARG A 200 -18.67 3.74 -21.47
CA ARG A 200 -19.71 4.34 -20.62
C ARG A 200 -19.42 4.15 -19.14
N GLU A 201 -19.02 2.95 -18.72
CA GLU A 201 -18.71 2.65 -17.32
C GLU A 201 -17.45 3.40 -16.86
N VAL A 202 -16.44 3.51 -17.73
CA VAL A 202 -15.24 4.32 -17.49
C VAL A 202 -15.59 5.80 -17.30
N GLU A 203 -16.39 6.38 -18.21
CA GLU A 203 -16.82 7.78 -18.13
C GLU A 203 -17.70 8.05 -16.90
N GLU A 204 -18.58 7.11 -16.51
CA GLU A 204 -19.40 7.23 -15.30
C GLU A 204 -18.55 7.25 -14.01
N LEU A 205 -17.49 6.44 -13.94
CA LEU A 205 -16.56 6.43 -12.80
C LEU A 205 -15.69 7.70 -12.77
N LEU A 206 -15.21 8.15 -13.92
CA LEU A 206 -14.46 9.40 -14.05
C LEU A 206 -15.30 10.61 -13.63
N ALA A 207 -16.56 10.68 -14.07
CA ALA A 207 -17.47 11.77 -13.68
C ALA A 207 -17.65 11.87 -12.16
N ARG A 208 -17.58 10.73 -11.46
CA ARG A 208 -17.65 10.63 -9.99
C ARG A 208 -16.28 10.75 -9.30
N GLN A 209 -15.21 10.91 -10.06
CA GLN A 209 -13.82 10.84 -9.59
C GLN A 209 -13.49 9.55 -8.82
N ASP A 210 -14.15 8.45 -9.15
CA ASP A 210 -14.02 7.18 -8.45
C ASP A 210 -12.91 6.33 -9.08
N VAL A 211 -11.67 6.74 -8.84
CA VAL A 211 -10.50 6.13 -9.47
C VAL A 211 -10.18 4.75 -8.91
N ILE A 212 -10.54 4.51 -7.65
CA ILE A 212 -10.41 3.18 -7.02
C ILE A 212 -11.25 2.18 -7.82
N ASN A 213 -12.54 2.46 -8.04
CA ASN A 213 -13.37 1.58 -8.83
C ASN A 213 -13.01 1.59 -10.32
N LEU A 214 -12.41 2.67 -10.84
CA LEU A 214 -11.86 2.67 -12.20
C LEU A 214 -10.71 1.66 -12.34
N ALA A 215 -9.77 1.60 -11.39
CA ALA A 215 -8.70 0.59 -11.42
C ALA A 215 -9.26 -0.84 -11.36
N LYS A 216 -10.27 -1.09 -10.51
CA LYS A 216 -10.97 -2.39 -10.45
C LYS A 216 -11.67 -2.73 -11.75
N LEU A 217 -12.32 -1.75 -12.38
CA LEU A 217 -12.95 -1.90 -13.69
C LEU A 217 -11.92 -2.30 -14.74
N LEU A 218 -10.80 -1.57 -14.83
CA LEU A 218 -9.73 -1.84 -15.78
C LEU A 218 -9.14 -3.24 -15.58
N ALA A 219 -8.84 -3.63 -14.34
CA ALA A 219 -8.42 -5.01 -14.03
C ALA A 219 -9.44 -6.03 -14.55
N ARG A 220 -10.74 -5.82 -14.29
CA ARG A 220 -11.80 -6.74 -14.72
C ARG A 220 -11.87 -6.87 -16.24
N ILE A 221 -11.91 -5.76 -16.97
CA ILE A 221 -12.11 -5.80 -18.44
C ILE A 221 -10.87 -6.33 -19.17
N TYR A 222 -9.68 -6.12 -18.61
CA TYR A 222 -8.43 -6.67 -19.12
C TYR A 222 -8.07 -8.05 -18.56
N ARG A 223 -8.95 -8.67 -17.76
CA ARG A 223 -8.70 -9.97 -17.09
C ARG A 223 -7.40 -9.96 -16.27
N GLY A 224 -7.06 -8.80 -15.73
CA GLY A 224 -5.95 -8.56 -14.84
C GLY A 224 -6.30 -8.77 -13.37
N PHE A 225 -5.39 -8.31 -12.52
CA PHE A 225 -5.50 -8.37 -11.07
C PHE A 225 -5.53 -6.96 -10.48
N CYS A 226 -6.39 -6.72 -9.48
CA CYS A 226 -6.39 -5.52 -8.67
C CYS A 226 -6.10 -5.92 -7.21
N PRO A 227 -5.03 -5.41 -6.58
CA PRO A 227 -4.75 -5.63 -5.16
C PRO A 227 -5.83 -5.09 -4.23
N GLU A 228 -6.45 -3.97 -4.59
CA GLU A 228 -7.54 -3.31 -3.86
C GLU A 228 -7.13 -2.89 -2.44
N GLN A 229 -6.01 -2.17 -2.25
CA GLN A 229 -5.43 -1.94 -0.92
C GLN A 229 -6.38 -1.29 0.11
N TYR A 230 -7.37 -0.52 -0.36
CA TYR A 230 -8.35 0.17 0.48
C TYR A 230 -9.45 -0.77 1.01
N ASP A 231 -9.81 -1.81 0.25
CA ASP A 231 -10.88 -2.74 0.58
C ASP A 231 -10.38 -4.13 1.01
N ASN A 232 -9.10 -4.40 0.78
CA ASN A 232 -8.50 -5.69 1.04
C ASN A 232 -8.06 -5.82 2.50
N GLU A 233 -8.76 -6.68 3.25
CA GLU A 233 -8.49 -6.95 4.66
C GLU A 233 -7.05 -7.40 4.95
N MET A 234 -6.35 -7.97 3.94
CA MET A 234 -4.94 -8.29 4.07
C MET A 234 -4.05 -7.07 4.31
N ASN A 235 -4.50 -5.87 3.93
CA ASN A 235 -3.82 -4.64 4.29
C ASN A 235 -3.71 -4.48 5.81
N VAL A 236 -4.81 -4.67 6.54
CA VAL A 236 -4.84 -4.66 8.00
C VAL A 236 -4.09 -5.87 8.57
N ARG A 237 -4.31 -7.06 8.00
CA ARG A 237 -3.69 -8.30 8.51
C ARG A 237 -2.18 -8.31 8.38
N ALA A 238 -1.59 -7.64 7.38
CA ALA A 238 -0.15 -7.54 7.25
C ALA A 238 0.50 -6.89 8.48
N HIS A 239 -0.17 -5.90 9.05
CA HIS A 239 0.30 -5.22 10.25
C HIS A 239 -0.05 -5.99 11.52
N GLU A 240 -1.23 -6.60 11.60
CA GLU A 240 -1.65 -7.42 12.74
C GLU A 240 -0.76 -8.68 12.92
N THR A 241 -0.39 -9.32 11.82
CA THR A 241 0.27 -10.65 11.82
C THR A 241 1.77 -10.59 11.63
N VAL A 242 2.32 -9.46 11.19
CA VAL A 242 3.77 -9.30 10.98
C VAL A 242 4.30 -8.09 11.72
N THR A 243 3.87 -6.87 11.36
CA THR A 243 4.45 -5.63 11.93
C THR A 243 4.31 -5.55 13.45
N ALA A 244 3.14 -5.86 14.00
CA ALA A 244 2.92 -5.76 15.43
C ALA A 244 3.69 -6.85 16.22
N PRO A 245 3.65 -8.14 15.83
CA PRO A 245 4.54 -9.16 16.42
C PRO A 245 6.02 -8.81 16.32
N GLU A 246 6.46 -8.19 15.22
CA GLU A 246 7.84 -7.80 15.00
C GLU A 246 8.30 -6.74 16.00
N ILE A 247 7.50 -5.67 16.18
CA ILE A 247 7.77 -4.62 17.18
C ILE A 247 7.81 -5.23 18.58
N ASP A 248 6.83 -6.06 18.90
CA ASP A 248 6.68 -6.67 20.23
C ASP A 248 7.84 -7.62 20.56
N GLN A 249 8.29 -8.43 19.58
CA GLN A 249 9.48 -9.27 19.72
C GLN A 249 10.74 -8.43 19.92
N GLN A 250 10.91 -7.34 19.16
CA GLN A 250 12.07 -6.45 19.29
C GLN A 250 12.10 -5.76 20.65
N LEU A 251 10.98 -5.22 21.12
CA LEU A 251 10.87 -4.65 22.47
C LEU A 251 11.20 -5.70 23.55
N SER A 252 10.65 -6.91 23.42
CA SER A 252 10.92 -8.01 24.35
C SER A 252 12.42 -8.33 24.44
N THR A 253 13.14 -8.33 23.31
CA THR A 253 14.60 -8.54 23.31
C THR A 253 15.40 -7.42 23.98
N MET A 254 14.81 -6.23 24.07
CA MET A 254 15.38 -5.06 24.74
C MET A 254 14.94 -4.95 26.22
N GLY A 255 14.16 -5.92 26.74
CA GLY A 255 13.66 -5.92 28.11
C GLY A 255 12.38 -5.13 28.34
N TYR A 256 11.66 -4.77 27.27
CA TYR A 256 10.42 -4.01 27.30
C TYR A 256 9.22 -4.85 26.85
N SER A 257 8.02 -4.45 27.28
CA SER A 257 6.76 -4.98 26.76
C SER A 257 6.03 -3.93 25.92
N LEU A 258 5.47 -4.31 24.77
CA LEU A 258 4.66 -3.37 23.97
C LEU A 258 3.45 -2.82 24.75
N GLU A 259 2.99 -3.51 25.79
CA GLU A 259 1.93 -3.04 26.71
C GLU A 259 2.28 -1.71 27.40
N GLU A 260 3.56 -1.48 27.67
CA GLU A 260 4.09 -0.31 28.37
C GLU A 260 4.11 0.94 27.46
N PHE A 261 3.95 0.75 26.15
CA PHE A 261 4.10 1.81 25.16
C PHE A 261 2.77 2.26 24.57
N GLU A 262 2.78 3.50 24.08
CA GLU A 262 1.81 4.02 23.12
C GLU A 262 2.44 3.96 21.72
N VAL A 263 1.66 3.54 20.73
CA VAL A 263 2.08 3.42 19.34
C VAL A 263 1.54 4.61 18.57
N VAL A 264 2.43 5.43 18.02
CA VAL A 264 2.06 6.60 17.23
C VAL A 264 2.31 6.30 15.75
N CYS A 265 1.31 6.50 14.89
CA CYS A 265 1.45 6.31 13.45
C CYS A 265 0.63 7.35 12.68
N THR A 266 1.02 7.64 11.44
CA THR A 266 0.28 8.55 10.56
C THR A 266 -0.92 7.85 9.92
N PHE A 267 -1.93 8.63 9.55
CA PHE A 267 -3.08 8.13 8.78
C PHE A 267 -2.75 7.95 7.30
N GLY A 268 -3.48 7.05 6.65
CA GLY A 268 -3.42 6.73 5.22
C GLY A 268 -4.57 5.77 4.90
N THR A 269 -4.29 4.59 4.37
CA THR A 269 -5.33 3.55 4.11
C THR A 269 -5.96 2.95 5.38
N GLY A 270 -5.45 3.27 6.57
CA GLY A 270 -5.90 2.68 7.84
C GLY A 270 -5.36 1.28 8.15
N GLY A 271 -4.63 0.65 7.21
CA GLY A 271 -4.04 -0.69 7.40
C GLY A 271 -3.09 -0.77 8.60
N THR A 272 -2.11 0.14 8.67
CA THR A 272 -1.10 0.18 9.74
C THR A 272 -1.74 0.35 11.11
N SER A 273 -2.54 1.41 11.28
CA SER A 273 -3.19 1.72 12.56
C SER A 273 -4.19 0.63 12.97
N GLY A 274 -4.97 0.11 12.02
CA GLY A 274 -5.92 -0.96 12.26
C GLY A 274 -5.25 -2.26 12.72
N GLY A 275 -4.19 -2.70 12.04
CA GLY A 275 -3.52 -3.95 12.36
C GLY A 275 -2.76 -3.89 13.68
N LEU A 276 -2.07 -2.77 13.95
CA LEU A 276 -1.43 -2.53 15.25
C LEU A 276 -2.47 -2.50 16.38
N SER A 277 -3.61 -1.82 16.17
CA SER A 277 -4.66 -1.72 17.18
C SER A 277 -5.24 -3.09 17.52
N ARG A 278 -5.57 -3.91 16.51
CA ARG A 278 -6.10 -5.25 16.72
C ARG A 278 -5.14 -6.16 17.46
N TYR A 279 -3.85 -6.11 17.11
CA TYR A 279 -2.84 -6.90 17.81
C TYR A 279 -2.74 -6.54 19.29
N VAL A 280 -2.62 -5.24 19.60
CA VAL A 280 -2.49 -4.76 20.98
C VAL A 280 -3.75 -5.04 21.79
N GLU A 281 -4.93 -4.80 21.22
CA GLU A 281 -6.21 -5.09 21.89
C GLU A 281 -6.36 -6.60 22.15
N LYS A 282 -6.03 -7.44 21.17
CA LYS A 282 -6.11 -8.91 21.31
C LYS A 282 -5.11 -9.47 22.33
N LYS A 283 -3.88 -8.95 22.37
CA LYS A 283 -2.82 -9.50 23.22
C LYS A 283 -2.83 -8.91 24.63
N TYR A 284 -3.10 -7.61 24.76
CA TYR A 284 -2.95 -6.86 26.01
C TYR A 284 -4.25 -6.22 26.50
N GLY A 285 -5.36 -6.31 25.77
CA GLY A 285 -6.63 -5.69 26.17
C GLY A 285 -6.60 -4.16 26.23
N LYS A 286 -5.61 -3.52 25.58
CA LYS A 286 -5.33 -2.09 25.67
C LYS A 286 -5.57 -1.37 24.34
N ARG A 287 -6.02 -0.11 24.42
CA ARG A 287 -6.09 0.82 23.28
C ARG A 287 -4.96 1.85 23.33
N SER A 288 -3.80 1.48 22.81
CA SER A 288 -2.58 2.32 22.87
C SER A 288 -2.12 2.87 21.51
N VAL A 289 -2.93 2.78 20.45
CA VAL A 289 -2.60 3.36 19.15
C VAL A 289 -3.13 4.78 19.04
N ARG A 290 -2.27 5.71 18.65
CA ARG A 290 -2.56 7.12 18.36
C ARG A 290 -2.29 7.38 16.88
N ILE A 291 -3.28 7.96 16.21
CA ILE A 291 -3.22 8.27 14.79
C ILE A 291 -2.96 9.77 14.64
N VAL A 292 -1.92 10.11 13.87
CA VAL A 292 -1.58 11.48 13.53
C VAL A 292 -2.14 11.79 12.15
N PHE A 293 -3.02 12.79 12.10
CA PHE A 293 -3.54 13.35 10.86
C PHE A 293 -2.73 14.58 10.46
N PRO A 294 -2.58 14.86 9.15
CA PRO A 294 -2.10 16.16 8.71
C PRO A 294 -3.05 17.27 9.16
N LEU A 295 -2.54 18.50 9.22
CA LEU A 295 -3.38 19.68 9.42
C LEU A 295 -4.31 19.86 8.21
N SER A 296 -5.46 20.51 8.42
CA SER A 296 -6.54 20.67 7.42
C SER A 296 -6.14 21.33 6.09
N GLU A 297 -4.97 21.97 6.05
CA GLU A 297 -4.43 22.67 4.88
C GLU A 297 -3.23 21.95 4.25
N GLN A 298 -2.86 20.77 4.75
CA GLN A 298 -1.76 19.98 4.21
C GLN A 298 -2.30 18.83 3.36
N ASP A 299 -2.01 18.90 2.06
CA ASP A 299 -2.17 17.77 1.14
C ASP A 299 -1.18 16.66 1.55
N VAL A 300 -1.69 15.50 1.95
CA VAL A 300 -0.90 14.27 2.09
C VAL A 300 -1.19 13.34 0.93
N ALA A 301 -0.13 12.79 0.34
CA ALA A 301 -0.26 11.69 -0.61
C ALA A 301 -0.64 10.41 0.16
N GLY A 302 -1.89 9.95 0.05
CA GLY A 302 -2.35 8.70 0.65
C GLY A 302 -3.85 8.50 0.70
#